data_AF-A0A720P4F2-F1
#
_entry.id   AF-A0A720P4F2-F1
#
_cell.length_a   1.000
_cell.length_b   1.000
_cell.length_c   1.000
_cell.angle_alpha   90.00
_cell.angle_beta   90.00
_cell.angle_gamma   90.00
#
_symmetry.space_group_name_H-M   'P 1'
#
loop_
_entity.id
_entity.type
_entity.pdbx_description
1 polymer ?
#
loop_
_entity_poly.entity_id
_entity_poly.type
_entity_poly.pdbx_seq_one_letter_code
_entity_poly.pdbx_strand_id
1 'polypeptide(L)'
;MCRSHGALIDSDHTIYSVEQLKNWKQLAETQQSLLLQMTHQVRQNNYSERDVGVLKAITDIFNYNYLQILKSEQFRAKVSTNITDPLYAFDSIANNPFYSFNDVVLEGLRIALIGKVNNFCALFRQRCAGGFGGYYDYIDIPKIRQFSPDEVERHYDIINETQDLAYDISVAAHKLLEIRAKLP
;
A
#
# COMPACT_ATOMS: atom_id res chain seq x y z
N MET A 1 -22.24 -10.72 -9.25
CA MET A 1 -22.95 -11.83 -8.58
C MET A 1 -23.30 -12.88 -9.62
N CYS A 2 -22.81 -14.11 -9.48
CA CYS A 2 -23.07 -15.19 -10.45
C CYS A 2 -24.53 -15.68 -10.35
N ARG A 3 -25.12 -15.99 -11.52
CA ARG A 3 -26.54 -16.41 -11.74
C ARG A 3 -27.03 -17.60 -10.89
N SER A 4 -26.15 -18.31 -10.20
CA SER A 4 -26.46 -19.52 -9.45
C SER A 4 -26.88 -19.32 -7.99
N HIS A 5 -26.76 -18.11 -7.41
CA HIS A 5 -27.11 -17.89 -5.99
C HIS A 5 -28.57 -17.49 -5.76
N GLY A 6 -29.25 -16.90 -6.75
CA GLY A 6 -30.67 -16.53 -6.62
C GLY A 6 -31.61 -17.73 -6.58
N ALA A 7 -31.21 -18.84 -7.20
CA ALA A 7 -32.02 -20.06 -7.30
C ALA A 7 -32.09 -20.91 -6.01
N LEU A 8 -31.24 -20.63 -5.02
CA LEU A 8 -31.27 -21.31 -3.71
C LEU A 8 -32.32 -20.73 -2.74
N ILE A 9 -32.77 -19.49 -2.98
CA ILE A 9 -33.74 -18.81 -2.11
C ILE A 9 -35.18 -19.23 -2.46
N ASP A 10 -35.44 -19.54 -3.74
CA ASP A 10 -36.76 -19.99 -4.20
C ASP A 10 -37.02 -21.50 -3.96
N SER A 11 -35.99 -22.30 -3.69
CA SER A 11 -36.14 -23.77 -3.61
C SER A 11 -36.60 -24.29 -2.25
N ASP A 12 -36.65 -23.46 -1.20
CA ASP A 12 -36.89 -23.97 0.16
C ASP A 12 -37.74 -23.04 1.05
N HIS A 13 -39.05 -23.05 0.81
CA HIS A 13 -40.05 -22.35 1.62
C HIS A 13 -40.13 -22.84 3.08
N THR A 14 -39.42 -23.93 3.43
CA THR A 14 -39.36 -24.44 4.81
C THR A 14 -38.25 -23.80 5.64
N ILE A 15 -37.25 -23.17 5.01
CA ILE A 15 -36.07 -22.60 5.69
C ILE A 15 -36.14 -21.07 5.79
N TYR A 16 -36.74 -20.39 4.80
CA TYR A 16 -36.84 -18.94 4.75
C TYR A 16 -38.29 -18.48 4.57
N SER A 17 -38.90 -17.93 5.62
CA SER A 17 -40.24 -17.37 5.53
C SER A 17 -40.22 -16.01 4.81
N VAL A 18 -41.34 -15.66 4.15
CA VAL A 18 -41.51 -14.36 3.49
C VAL A 18 -41.28 -13.19 4.45
N GLU A 19 -41.64 -13.37 5.73
CA GLU A 19 -41.44 -12.36 6.77
C GLU A 19 -39.96 -12.19 7.14
N GLN A 20 -39.19 -13.27 7.21
CA GLN A 20 -37.74 -13.21 7.45
C GLN A 20 -37.02 -12.47 6.32
N LEU A 21 -37.38 -12.77 5.06
CA LEU A 21 -36.80 -12.08 3.90
C LEU A 21 -37.13 -10.59 3.89
N LYS A 22 -38.34 -10.19 4.28
CA LYS A 22 -38.72 -8.77 4.44
C LYS A 22 -37.90 -8.08 5.54
N ASN A 23 -37.74 -8.73 6.69
CA ASN A 23 -36.93 -8.19 7.78
C ASN A 23 -35.46 -8.02 7.38
N TRP A 24 -34.87 -9.00 6.69
CA TRP A 24 -33.49 -8.90 6.21
C TRP A 24 -33.30 -7.81 5.16
N LYS A 25 -34.26 -7.66 4.24
CA LYS A 25 -34.25 -6.55 3.29
C LYS A 25 -34.27 -5.21 4.01
N GLN A 26 -35.17 -5.05 4.98
CA GLN A 26 -35.31 -3.80 5.73
C GLN A 26 -34.06 -3.48 6.58
N LEU A 27 -33.44 -4.50 7.17
CA LEU A 27 -32.14 -4.39 7.85
C LEU A 27 -31.03 -3.96 6.89
N ALA A 28 -30.93 -4.59 5.71
CA ALA A 28 -29.93 -4.25 4.70
C ALA A 28 -30.11 -2.81 4.19
N GLU A 29 -31.35 -2.38 3.92
CA GLU A 29 -31.67 -1.02 3.49
C GLU A 29 -31.37 0.02 4.59
N THR A 30 -31.61 -0.32 5.86
CA THR A 30 -31.28 0.55 7.00
C THR A 30 -29.77 0.67 7.20
N GLN A 31 -29.02 -0.43 7.05
CA GLN A 31 -27.55 -0.41 7.10
C GLN A 31 -26.97 0.39 5.94
N GLN A 32 -27.51 0.23 4.73
CA GLN A 32 -27.11 0.97 3.55
C GLN A 32 -27.38 2.48 3.72
N SER A 33 -28.53 2.86 4.26
CA SER A 33 -28.86 4.28 4.49
C SER A 33 -27.97 4.91 5.56
N LEU A 34 -27.63 4.16 6.62
CA LEU A 34 -26.66 4.60 7.63
C LEU A 34 -25.26 4.80 7.02
N LEU A 35 -24.80 3.87 6.18
CA LEU A 35 -23.52 3.99 5.46
C LEU A 35 -23.50 5.19 4.50
N LEU A 36 -24.63 5.46 3.82
CA LEU A 36 -24.80 6.63 2.96
C LEU A 36 -24.77 7.95 3.76
N GLN A 37 -25.38 7.97 4.94
CA GLN A 37 -25.32 9.14 5.84
C GLN A 37 -23.90 9.37 6.38
N MET A 38 -23.17 8.31 6.70
CA MET A 38 -21.76 8.41 7.11
C MET A 38 -20.84 8.87 5.97
N THR A 39 -21.15 8.52 4.72
CA THR A 39 -20.39 9.02 3.54
C THR A 39 -20.74 10.47 3.20
N HIS A 40 -21.93 10.97 3.54
CA HIS A 40 -22.28 12.39 3.41
C HIS A 40 -21.77 13.26 4.58
N GLN A 41 -21.43 12.67 5.73
CA GLN A 41 -20.69 13.33 6.82
C GLN A 41 -19.16 13.28 6.62
N VAL A 42 -18.67 13.21 5.38
CA VAL A 42 -17.26 13.51 5.11
C VAL A 42 -17.08 15.00 5.42
N ARG A 43 -16.49 15.28 6.59
CA ARG A 43 -15.93 16.59 6.91
C ARG A 43 -15.16 17.04 5.66
N GLN A 44 -15.54 18.18 5.10
CA GLN A 44 -14.66 18.89 4.18
C GLN A 44 -13.38 19.18 4.97
N ASN A 45 -12.40 18.28 4.91
CA ASN A 45 -11.07 18.50 5.44
C ASN A 45 -10.45 19.57 4.54
N ASN A 46 -10.67 20.83 4.90
CA ASN A 46 -10.05 21.97 4.23
C ASN A 46 -8.58 21.99 4.64
N TYR A 47 -7.78 21.15 4.00
CA TYR A 47 -6.32 21.23 4.11
C TYR A 47 -5.84 22.57 3.51
N SER A 48 -4.76 23.11 4.06
CA SER A 48 -4.17 24.33 3.51
C SER A 48 -3.62 24.07 2.09
N GLU A 49 -3.55 25.10 1.24
CA GLU A 49 -2.95 24.97 -0.10
C GLU A 49 -1.52 24.41 -0.05
N ARG A 50 -0.78 24.76 1.01
CA ARG A 50 0.55 24.21 1.29
C ARG A 50 0.49 22.70 1.52
N ASP A 51 -0.40 22.24 2.40
CA ASP A 51 -0.55 20.81 2.69
C ASP A 51 -0.98 20.04 1.45
N VAL A 52 -1.88 20.59 0.63
CA VAL A 52 -2.26 20.01 -0.66
C VAL A 52 -1.04 19.90 -1.60
N GLY A 53 -0.21 20.94 -1.66
CA GLY A 53 1.03 20.93 -2.42
C GLY A 53 2.03 19.87 -1.98
N VAL A 54 2.25 19.73 -0.67
CA VAL A 54 3.12 18.68 -0.09
C VAL A 54 2.54 17.30 -0.35
N LEU A 55 1.23 17.12 -0.15
CA LEU A 55 0.54 15.86 -0.39
C LEU A 55 0.69 15.43 -1.84
N LYS A 56 0.52 16.36 -2.79
CA LYS A 56 0.73 16.13 -4.22
C LYS A 56 2.16 15.69 -4.50
N ALA A 57 3.17 16.39 -3.99
CA ALA A 57 4.57 16.05 -4.22
C ALA A 57 4.91 14.61 -3.77
N ILE A 58 4.44 14.22 -2.57
CA ILE A 58 4.67 12.86 -2.04
C ILE A 58 3.92 11.81 -2.87
N THR A 59 2.65 12.08 -3.20
CA THR A 59 1.80 11.11 -3.91
C THR A 59 2.08 11.02 -5.41
N ASP A 60 2.76 12.01 -6.01
CA ASP A 60 3.27 11.91 -7.38
C ASP A 60 4.43 10.89 -7.46
N ILE A 61 5.28 10.82 -6.42
CA ILE A 61 6.30 9.77 -6.26
C ILE A 61 5.61 8.43 -6.00
N PHE A 62 4.75 8.37 -4.98
CA PHE A 62 4.02 7.16 -4.60
C PHE A 62 2.67 7.03 -5.30
N ASN A 63 2.65 7.16 -6.63
CA ASN A 63 1.41 7.03 -7.40
C ASN A 63 0.95 5.55 -7.47
N TYR A 64 -0.31 5.34 -7.86
CA TYR A 64 -0.91 4.00 -7.92
C TYR A 64 -0.10 3.01 -8.76
N ASN A 65 0.45 3.44 -9.90
CA ASN A 65 1.24 2.56 -10.77
C ASN A 65 2.52 2.10 -10.06
N TYR A 66 3.27 3.05 -9.50
CA TYR A 66 4.47 2.75 -8.74
C TYR A 66 4.20 1.81 -7.56
N LEU A 67 3.13 2.04 -6.79
CA LEU A 67 2.79 1.18 -5.66
C LEU A 67 2.43 -0.25 -6.09
N GLN A 68 1.80 -0.44 -7.25
CA GLN A 68 1.56 -1.79 -7.78
C GLN A 68 2.86 -2.49 -8.17
N ILE A 69 3.79 -1.77 -8.80
CA ILE A 69 5.11 -2.31 -9.15
C ILE A 69 5.88 -2.68 -7.87
N LEU A 70 5.95 -1.77 -6.89
CA LEU A 70 6.65 -2.01 -5.63
C LEU A 70 6.10 -3.23 -4.88
N LYS A 71 4.77 -3.37 -4.82
CA LYS A 71 4.10 -4.49 -4.14
C LYS A 71 4.28 -5.84 -4.85
N SER A 72 4.48 -5.84 -6.16
CA SER A 72 4.60 -7.07 -6.97
C SER A 72 6.03 -7.53 -7.19
N GLU A 73 7.03 -6.73 -6.78
CA GLU A 73 8.44 -7.07 -6.92
C GLU A 73 8.83 -8.26 -6.05
N GLN A 74 9.61 -9.17 -6.62
CA GLN A 74 10.05 -10.39 -5.94
C GLN A 74 11.41 -10.23 -5.25
N PHE A 75 12.15 -9.16 -5.52
CA PHE A 75 13.45 -8.84 -4.93
C PHE A 75 14.45 -10.00 -5.06
N ARG A 76 14.62 -10.48 -6.30
CA ARG A 76 15.54 -11.57 -6.66
C ARG A 76 16.93 -11.02 -7.02
N ALA A 77 17.68 -11.74 -7.85
CA ALA A 77 19.07 -11.41 -8.17
C ALA A 77 19.26 -9.98 -8.72
N LYS A 78 18.27 -9.45 -9.46
CA LYS A 78 18.30 -8.10 -10.04
C LYS A 78 17.03 -7.37 -9.69
N VAL A 79 17.18 -6.17 -9.13
CA VAL A 79 16.07 -5.30 -8.74
C VAL A 79 16.13 -4.03 -9.57
N SER A 80 15.07 -3.72 -10.30
CA SER A 80 15.02 -2.58 -11.22
C SER A 80 15.18 -1.25 -10.48
N THR A 81 15.92 -0.31 -11.05
CA THR A 81 16.03 1.05 -10.50
C THR A 81 14.69 1.78 -10.49
N ASN A 82 13.75 1.40 -11.35
CA ASN A 82 12.37 1.94 -11.31
C ASN A 82 11.64 1.66 -9.98
N ILE A 83 12.14 0.70 -9.19
CA ILE A 83 11.60 0.34 -7.88
C ILE A 83 12.28 1.16 -6.79
N THR A 84 13.60 1.32 -6.87
CA THR A 84 14.41 1.96 -5.83
C THR A 84 14.51 3.47 -5.97
N ASP A 85 14.54 4.00 -7.19
CA ASP A 85 14.76 5.42 -7.46
C ASP A 85 13.67 6.31 -6.85
N PRO A 86 12.37 5.96 -6.92
CA PRO A 86 11.33 6.74 -6.24
C PRO A 86 11.50 6.76 -4.72
N LEU A 87 12.01 5.69 -4.10
CA LEU A 87 12.29 5.63 -2.66
C LEU A 87 13.45 6.56 -2.30
N TYR A 88 14.50 6.59 -3.13
CA TYR A 88 15.64 7.50 -2.93
C TYR A 88 15.27 8.96 -3.22
N ALA A 89 14.41 9.21 -4.21
CA ALA A 89 13.86 10.55 -4.45
C ALA A 89 13.04 11.02 -3.24
N PHE A 90 12.26 10.13 -2.61
CA PHE A 90 11.52 10.46 -1.41
C PHE A 90 12.43 10.81 -0.22
N ASP A 91 13.60 10.20 -0.08
CA ASP A 91 14.56 10.53 0.99
C ASP A 91 14.99 12.02 0.94
N SER A 92 15.09 12.59 -0.26
CA SER A 92 15.37 14.03 -0.43
C SER A 92 14.25 14.94 0.06
N ILE A 93 13.00 14.46 0.01
CA ILE A 93 11.80 15.15 0.50
C ILE A 93 11.63 14.92 2.00
N ALA A 94 11.89 13.71 2.49
CA ALA A 94 11.71 13.30 3.87
C ALA A 94 12.50 14.19 4.84
N ASN A 95 13.74 14.51 4.47
CA ASN A 95 14.68 15.29 5.28
C ASN A 95 14.53 16.81 5.09
N ASN A 96 13.62 17.26 4.22
CA ASN A 96 13.46 18.67 3.90
C ASN A 96 12.27 19.29 4.67
N PRO A 97 12.50 20.27 5.56
CA PRO A 97 11.44 20.93 6.34
C PRO A 97 10.36 21.64 5.49
N PHE A 98 10.65 21.96 4.23
CA PHE A 98 9.65 22.55 3.33
C PHE A 98 8.51 21.57 2.98
N TYR A 99 8.73 20.28 3.16
CA TYR A 99 7.75 19.22 2.90
C TYR A 99 7.11 18.64 4.17
N SER A 100 7.11 19.39 5.27
CA SER A 100 6.27 19.09 6.43
C SER A 100 4.84 19.56 6.23
N PHE A 101 3.89 18.80 6.77
CA PHE A 101 2.49 19.21 6.85
C PHE A 101 2.25 20.09 8.07
N ASN A 102 1.34 21.05 7.95
CA ASN A 102 0.77 21.78 9.08
C ASN A 102 -0.30 20.96 9.79
N ASP A 103 -1.03 20.14 9.04
CA ASP A 103 -2.00 19.20 9.60
C ASP A 103 -1.30 18.05 10.33
N VAL A 104 -1.65 17.86 11.60
CA VAL A 104 -1.02 16.88 12.50
C VAL A 104 -1.24 15.44 12.02
N VAL A 105 -2.39 15.15 11.41
CA VAL A 105 -2.70 13.79 10.93
C VAL A 105 -1.88 13.48 9.68
N LEU A 106 -1.83 14.40 8.72
CA LEU A 106 -0.98 14.26 7.53
C LEU A 106 0.50 14.16 7.91
N GLU A 107 0.97 14.95 8.87
CA GLU A 107 2.35 14.88 9.33
C GLU A 107 2.67 13.54 10.02
N GLY A 108 1.74 13.02 10.83
CA GLY A 108 1.86 11.69 11.42
C GLY A 108 1.96 10.59 10.36
N LEU A 109 1.16 10.67 9.30
CA LEU A 109 1.24 9.75 8.16
C LEU A 109 2.56 9.87 7.39
N ARG A 110 3.06 11.10 7.20
CA ARG A 110 4.34 11.37 6.55
C ARG A 110 5.50 10.75 7.34
N ILE A 111 5.57 10.99 8.64
CA ILE A 111 6.63 10.46 9.51
C ILE A 111 6.60 8.93 9.52
N ALA A 112 5.40 8.33 9.58
CA ALA A 112 5.25 6.88 9.51
C ALA A 112 5.79 6.33 8.18
N LEU A 113 5.45 6.96 7.05
CA LEU A 113 5.96 6.57 5.73
C LEU A 113 7.48 6.68 5.65
N ILE A 114 8.07 7.76 6.19
CA ILE A 114 9.54 7.94 6.26
C ILE A 114 10.19 6.78 7.02
N GLY A 115 9.64 6.41 8.18
CA GLY A 115 10.15 5.27 8.95
C GLY A 115 10.14 3.97 8.13
N LYS A 116 9.06 3.70 7.38
CA LYS A 116 8.97 2.52 6.52
C LYS A 116 9.98 2.52 5.38
N VAL A 117 10.13 3.66 4.69
CA VAL A 117 11.11 3.80 3.59
C VAL A 117 12.55 3.65 4.11
N ASN A 118 12.85 4.21 5.27
CA ASN A 118 14.19 4.08 5.88
C ASN A 118 14.52 2.64 6.24
N ASN A 119 13.57 1.90 6.83
CA ASN A 119 13.78 0.49 7.16
C ASN A 119 14.04 -0.35 5.90
N PHE A 120 13.24 -0.14 4.84
CA PHE A 120 13.47 -0.80 3.56
C PHE A 120 14.85 -0.46 3.00
N CYS A 121 15.20 0.83 2.93
CA CYS A 121 16.48 1.26 2.36
C CYS A 121 17.67 0.72 3.16
N ALA A 122 17.55 0.64 4.49
CA ALA A 122 18.58 0.06 5.35
C ALA A 122 18.82 -1.42 5.03
N LEU A 123 17.76 -2.24 4.99
CA LEU A 123 17.89 -3.66 4.66
C LEU A 123 18.39 -3.87 3.24
N PHE A 124 17.80 -3.16 2.27
CA PHE A 124 18.14 -3.31 0.86
C PHE A 124 19.61 -2.96 0.60
N ARG A 125 20.10 -1.84 1.15
CA ARG A 125 21.49 -1.40 0.95
C ARG A 125 22.51 -2.33 1.61
N GLN A 126 22.17 -2.98 2.72
CA GLN A 126 23.06 -3.96 3.37
C GLN A 126 23.31 -5.20 2.50
N ARG A 127 22.41 -5.49 1.55
CA ARG A 127 22.41 -6.72 0.77
C ARG A 127 22.64 -6.51 -0.73
N CYS A 128 22.56 -5.26 -1.21
CA CYS A 128 22.85 -4.94 -2.60
C CYS A 128 24.35 -4.73 -2.85
N ALA A 129 24.84 -5.14 -4.03
CA ALA A 129 26.25 -5.02 -4.42
C ALA A 129 26.53 -3.80 -5.34
N GLY A 130 25.62 -2.83 -5.39
CA GLY A 130 25.69 -1.67 -6.29
C GLY A 130 24.76 -1.80 -7.51
N GLY A 131 24.61 -0.70 -8.26
CA GLY A 131 23.71 -0.61 -9.41
C GLY A 131 24.44 -0.25 -10.70
N PHE A 132 24.24 -1.03 -11.76
CA PHE A 132 24.77 -0.77 -13.10
C PHE A 132 23.70 -1.07 -14.15
N GLY A 133 23.43 -0.13 -15.06
CA GLY A 133 22.56 -0.37 -16.22
C GLY A 133 21.06 -0.54 -15.92
N GLY A 134 20.52 0.16 -14.91
CA GLY A 134 19.07 0.19 -14.63
C GLY A 134 18.58 -0.88 -13.65
N TYR A 135 19.50 -1.57 -12.97
CA TYR A 135 19.18 -2.47 -11.86
C TYR A 135 20.28 -2.48 -10.80
N TYR A 136 19.91 -2.93 -9.60
CA TYR A 136 20.81 -3.30 -8.50
C TYR A 136 20.96 -4.81 -8.42
N ASP A 137 22.19 -5.28 -8.26
CA ASP A 137 22.45 -6.69 -7.94
C ASP A 137 22.12 -6.92 -6.46
N TYR A 138 21.27 -7.91 -6.18
CA TYR A 138 20.73 -8.17 -4.85
C TYR A 138 21.02 -9.62 -4.42
N ILE A 139 20.01 -10.50 -4.32
CA ILE A 139 20.18 -11.86 -3.80
C ILE A 139 19.91 -12.90 -4.88
N ASP A 140 20.98 -13.54 -5.35
CA ASP A 140 20.95 -14.62 -6.33
C ASP A 140 20.91 -15.99 -5.63
N ILE A 141 19.70 -16.50 -5.39
CA ILE A 141 19.49 -17.80 -4.74
C ILE A 141 20.13 -18.96 -5.53
N PRO A 142 19.98 -19.08 -6.87
CA PRO A 142 20.71 -20.10 -7.63
C PRO A 142 22.21 -20.09 -7.39
N LYS A 143 22.84 -18.91 -7.36
CA LYS A 143 24.28 -18.77 -7.08
C LYS A 143 24.60 -19.19 -5.65
N ILE A 144 23.84 -18.71 -4.66
CA ILE A 144 24.05 -19.08 -3.25
C ILE A 144 23.91 -20.59 -3.05
N ARG A 145 22.92 -21.23 -3.69
CA ARG A 145 22.74 -22.69 -3.62
C ARG A 145 23.96 -23.47 -4.12
N GLN A 146 24.69 -22.93 -5.10
CA GLN A 146 25.90 -23.57 -5.63
C GLN A 146 27.11 -23.41 -4.70
N PHE A 147 27.28 -22.25 -4.06
CA PHE A 147 28.49 -21.92 -3.29
C PHE A 147 28.33 -22.05 -1.77
N SER A 148 27.11 -21.95 -1.25
CA SER A 148 26.77 -21.92 0.18
C SER A 148 25.35 -22.44 0.42
N PRO A 149 25.09 -23.75 0.16
CA PRO A 149 23.74 -24.32 0.21
C PRO A 149 23.06 -24.20 1.59
N ASP A 150 23.84 -24.20 2.67
CA ASP A 150 23.31 -24.12 4.04
C ASP A 150 22.75 -22.73 4.39
N GLU A 151 23.12 -21.69 3.65
CA GLU A 151 22.66 -20.31 3.87
C GLU A 151 21.41 -19.96 3.04
N VAL A 152 20.92 -20.88 2.19
CA VAL A 152 19.83 -20.60 1.24
C VAL A 152 18.56 -20.11 1.92
N GLU A 153 18.12 -20.78 3.00
CA GLU A 153 16.91 -20.41 3.73
C GLU A 153 17.01 -19.00 4.34
N ARG A 154 18.17 -18.69 4.96
CA ARG A 154 18.43 -17.36 5.51
C ARG A 154 18.32 -16.26 4.45
N HIS A 155 18.77 -16.53 3.24
CA HIS A 155 18.65 -15.59 2.14
C HIS A 155 17.21 -15.47 1.60
N TYR A 156 16.40 -16.53 1.66
CA TYR A 156 14.96 -16.42 1.42
C TYR A 156 14.27 -15.58 2.47
N ASP A 157 14.61 -15.72 3.76
CA ASP A 157 14.04 -14.91 4.83
C ASP A 157 14.31 -13.42 4.61
N ILE A 158 15.53 -13.06 4.21
CA ILE A 158 15.88 -11.67 3.87
C ILE A 158 15.05 -11.14 2.69
N ILE A 159 14.83 -11.97 1.66
CA ILE A 159 13.98 -11.59 0.51
C ILE A 159 12.55 -11.35 0.98
N ASN A 160 12.00 -12.25 1.80
CA ASN A 160 10.64 -12.13 2.34
C ASN A 160 10.50 -10.87 3.19
N GLU A 161 11.46 -10.59 4.07
CA GLU A 161 11.49 -9.35 4.87
C GLU A 161 11.54 -8.10 3.98
N THR A 162 12.29 -8.15 2.87
CA THR A 162 12.34 -7.04 1.90
C THR A 162 10.97 -6.82 1.23
N GLN A 163 10.26 -7.90 0.89
CA GLN A 163 8.90 -7.85 0.33
C GLN A 163 7.89 -7.29 1.33
N ASP A 164 7.97 -7.72 2.59
CA ASP A 164 7.09 -7.23 3.66
C ASP A 164 7.28 -5.72 3.89
N LEU A 165 8.53 -5.24 3.88
CA LEU A 165 8.83 -3.81 3.98
C LEU A 165 8.31 -3.02 2.78
N ALA A 166 8.41 -3.55 1.55
CA ALA A 166 7.85 -2.94 0.35
C ALA A 166 6.31 -2.87 0.41
N TYR A 167 5.67 -3.92 0.93
CA TYR A 167 4.23 -3.95 1.17
C TYR A 167 3.82 -2.89 2.21
N ASP A 168 4.53 -2.79 3.32
CA ASP A 168 4.28 -1.80 4.37
C ASP A 168 4.37 -0.36 3.85
N ILE A 169 5.36 -0.06 3.01
CA ILE A 169 5.47 1.24 2.33
C ILE A 169 4.22 1.47 1.48
N SER A 170 3.81 0.46 0.71
CA SER A 170 2.65 0.56 -0.18
C SER A 170 1.37 0.86 0.61
N VAL A 171 1.16 0.18 1.74
CA VAL A 171 0.01 0.42 2.63
C VAL A 171 0.06 1.82 3.24
N ALA A 172 1.24 2.26 3.70
CA ALA A 172 1.40 3.58 4.31
C ALA A 172 1.14 4.71 3.30
N ALA A 173 1.72 4.60 2.10
CA ALA A 173 1.56 5.60 1.04
C ALA A 173 0.13 5.63 0.48
N HIS A 174 -0.57 4.48 0.42
CA HIS A 174 -1.95 4.43 -0.06
C HIS A 174 -2.89 5.30 0.77
N LYS A 175 -2.66 5.43 2.08
CA LYS A 175 -3.46 6.30 2.95
C LYS A 175 -3.39 7.76 2.51
N LEU A 176 -2.22 8.23 2.10
CA LEU A 176 -2.03 9.59 1.58
C LEU A 176 -2.70 9.77 0.20
N LEU A 177 -2.63 8.75 -0.67
CA LEU A 177 -3.34 8.75 -1.95
C LEU A 177 -4.86 8.82 -1.77
N GLU A 178 -5.43 8.06 -0.84
CA GLU A 178 -6.86 8.09 -0.54
C GLU A 178 -7.33 9.47 -0.06
N ILE A 179 -6.49 10.15 0.73
CA ILE A 179 -6.78 11.53 1.15
C ILE A 179 -6.73 12.46 -0.06
N ARG A 180 -5.70 12.33 -0.92
CA ARG A 180 -5.59 13.13 -2.15
C ARG A 180 -6.79 12.92 -3.08
N ALA A 181 -7.27 11.70 -3.22
CA ALA A 181 -8.43 11.37 -4.07
C ALA A 181 -9.75 11.97 -3.57
N LYS A 182 -9.82 12.36 -2.29
CA LYS A 182 -10.99 13.01 -1.68
C LYS A 182 -10.91 14.53 -1.73
N LEU A 183 -9.79 15.10 -2.18
CA LEU A 183 -9.66 16.54 -2.38
C LEU A 183 -10.34 16.96 -3.70
N PRO A 184 -10.95 18.15 -3.72
CA PRO A 184 -11.63 18.69 -4.90
C PRO A 184 -10.68 19.01 -6.06
#